data_AF-A0A9P8JNZ7-F1
#
_entry.id   AF-A0A9P8JNZ7-F1
#
_cell.length_a   1.000
_cell.length_b   1.000
_cell.length_c   1.000
_cell.angle_alpha   90.00
_cell.angle_beta   90.00
_cell.angle_gamma   90.00
#
_symmetry.space_group_name_H-M   'P 1'
#
loop_
_entity.id
_entity.type
_entity.pdbx_description
1 polymer ?
#
loop_
_entity_poly.entity_id
_entity_poly.type
_entity_poly.pdbx_seq_one_letter_code
_entity_poly.pdbx_strand_id
1 'polypeptide(L)'
;GGQIKNTDDADDIKNVDLTKIHYLSGPFEIENAEPGDVLVVEIQDVQPLQDQPWGFTGIFAKENGGGFLDELYPDAAKAIWDFEGIFCSSRHIPHVRFPGLIHPGILGCAPSAEILAEWNRRENQLISECSHMGRDVAQPPNPKNVHAGAGDEALKKKVGEEGARTIPGRPEHGGNCDIKNLSRGSKVYLPVHVPGAKFSVGDLHFSQGDGEISFCGAIEMAGVITIKFSVMKDGVKHLGMKSPIYIPGAVEPNFGPGRHIYFEGFSVDSEGKQHFLDTTVAYRQTTLRCIEYLRRYGYSDYQIYLLLSCAPVQGHIAGIVDIPNACTTLGLPIDIFDFDIRPEAPVKKLDMGTCAFSSK
;
A
#
# COMPACT_ATOMS: atom_id res chain seq x y z
N GLY A 1 -7.01 5.02 12.24
CA GLY A 1 -7.47 6.29 12.87
C GLY A 1 -8.99 6.45 12.98
N GLY A 2 -9.79 5.40 12.75
CA GLY A 2 -11.24 5.39 13.07
C GLY A 2 -12.15 6.25 12.19
N GLN A 3 -11.66 6.83 11.08
CA GLN A 3 -12.48 7.67 10.20
C GLN A 3 -13.47 6.83 9.36
N ILE A 4 -13.01 5.68 8.85
CA ILE A 4 -13.80 4.78 8.00
C ILE A 4 -14.59 3.79 8.87
N LYS A 5 -15.82 3.50 8.47
CA LYS A 5 -16.79 2.66 9.19
C LYS A 5 -17.17 1.42 8.38
N ASN A 6 -17.54 0.37 9.09
CA ASN A 6 -18.14 -0.84 8.52
C ASN A 6 -19.60 -0.56 8.17
N THR A 7 -19.82 0.03 7.00
CA THR A 7 -21.13 0.39 6.44
C THR A 7 -21.12 0.15 4.93
N ASP A 8 -22.30 0.20 4.32
CA ASP A 8 -22.50 0.02 2.87
C ASP A 8 -22.59 1.38 2.14
N ASP A 9 -21.88 2.38 2.67
CA ASP A 9 -21.80 3.76 2.19
C ASP A 9 -20.34 4.21 2.17
N ALA A 10 -19.90 4.84 1.08
CA ALA A 10 -18.53 5.33 0.90
C ALA A 10 -18.37 6.85 1.11
N ASP A 11 -19.34 7.53 1.73
CA ASP A 11 -19.19 8.95 2.12
C ASP A 11 -18.03 9.18 3.09
N ASP A 12 -17.69 8.19 3.93
CA ASP A 12 -16.52 8.27 4.80
C ASP A 12 -15.20 8.20 4.03
N ILE A 13 -15.13 7.45 2.93
CA ILE A 13 -13.99 7.46 1.99
C ILE A 13 -13.92 8.81 1.26
N LYS A 14 -15.05 9.30 0.74
CA LYS A 14 -15.12 10.60 0.03
C LYS A 14 -14.64 11.76 0.90
N ASN A 15 -15.02 11.76 2.18
CA ASN A 15 -14.82 12.88 3.10
C ASN A 15 -13.68 12.68 4.11
N VAL A 16 -12.87 11.63 3.97
CA VAL A 16 -11.78 11.35 4.92
C VAL A 16 -10.81 12.53 4.98
N ASP A 17 -10.39 12.93 6.18
CA ASP A 17 -9.36 13.96 6.34
C ASP A 17 -7.97 13.33 6.20
N LEU A 18 -7.43 13.35 4.98
CA LEU A 18 -6.09 12.84 4.65
C LEU A 18 -4.96 13.64 5.32
N THR A 19 -5.23 14.74 6.01
CA THR A 19 -4.19 15.42 6.82
C THR A 19 -3.88 14.69 8.13
N LYS A 20 -4.75 13.76 8.55
CA LYS A 20 -4.58 12.98 9.79
C LYS A 20 -3.75 11.71 9.61
N ILE A 21 -3.58 11.23 8.38
CA ILE A 21 -2.84 9.98 8.12
C ILE A 21 -1.33 10.22 8.09
N HIS A 22 -0.51 9.26 8.50
CA HIS A 22 -0.83 7.97 9.17
C HIS A 22 -0.60 8.06 10.68
N TYR A 23 -1.45 7.43 11.49
CA TYR A 23 -1.22 7.31 12.94
C TYR A 23 -0.32 6.10 13.23
N LEU A 24 0.93 6.35 13.60
CA LEU A 24 1.92 5.31 13.89
C LEU A 24 2.05 5.07 15.40
N SER A 25 2.29 3.81 15.77
CA SER A 25 2.70 3.44 17.13
C SER A 25 4.21 3.59 17.26
N GLY A 26 4.64 4.41 18.23
CA GLY A 26 6.05 4.77 18.44
C GLY A 26 6.22 6.25 18.82
N PRO A 27 7.45 6.79 18.75
CA PRO A 27 8.67 6.05 18.45
C PRO A 27 9.13 5.19 19.63
N PHE A 28 9.50 3.94 19.36
CA PHE A 28 10.18 3.05 20.29
C PHE A 28 11.69 3.36 20.30
N GLU A 29 12.24 3.55 21.49
CA GLU A 29 13.66 3.77 21.70
C GLU A 29 14.39 2.45 21.94
N ILE A 30 15.45 2.21 21.16
CA ILE A 30 16.29 1.02 21.21
C ILE A 30 17.62 1.42 21.85
N GLU A 31 17.76 1.21 23.16
CA GLU A 31 18.81 1.78 24.02
C GLU A 31 20.25 1.74 23.46
N ASN A 32 20.60 0.69 22.71
CA ASN A 32 21.96 0.50 22.20
C ASN A 32 22.11 0.82 20.70
N ALA A 33 21.13 1.43 20.04
CA ALA A 33 21.21 1.77 18.62
C ALA A 33 21.81 3.16 18.41
N GLU A 34 22.86 3.27 17.61
CA GLU A 34 23.53 4.53 17.28
C GLU A 34 23.53 4.80 15.77
N PRO A 35 23.64 6.07 15.32
CA PRO A 35 23.78 6.38 13.90
C PRO A 35 24.90 5.57 13.22
N GLY A 36 24.60 4.94 12.08
CA GLY A 36 25.51 4.03 11.38
C GLY A 36 25.31 2.54 11.71
N ASP A 37 24.54 2.22 12.75
CA ASP A 37 24.04 0.87 13.00
C ASP A 37 22.91 0.50 12.03
N VAL A 38 22.62 -0.80 11.97
CA VAL A 38 21.38 -1.32 11.37
C VAL A 38 20.48 -1.84 12.47
N LEU A 39 19.24 -1.37 12.52
CA LEU A 39 18.18 -1.98 13.31
C LEU A 39 17.59 -3.15 12.53
N VAL A 40 17.77 -4.36 13.05
CA VAL A 40 17.14 -5.57 12.53
C VAL A 40 15.80 -5.74 13.22
N VAL A 41 14.73 -5.76 12.43
CA VAL A 41 13.34 -5.88 12.87
C VAL A 41 12.80 -7.20 12.35
N GLU A 42 12.55 -8.15 13.25
CA GLU A 42 11.93 -9.43 12.92
C GLU A 42 10.43 -9.37 13.24
N ILE A 43 9.57 -9.42 12.22
CA ILE A 43 8.11 -9.40 12.38
C ILE A 43 7.68 -10.80 12.82
N GLN A 44 7.40 -10.98 14.11
CA GLN A 44 7.06 -12.29 14.67
C GLN A 44 5.62 -12.69 14.32
N ASP A 45 4.69 -11.74 14.44
CA ASP A 45 3.27 -11.95 14.15
C ASP A 45 2.56 -10.62 13.89
N VAL A 46 1.47 -10.67 13.12
CA VAL A 46 0.57 -9.54 12.87
C VAL A 46 -0.85 -10.09 12.90
N GLN A 47 -1.71 -9.49 13.74
CA GLN A 47 -3.08 -9.96 13.95
C GLN A 47 -4.06 -8.78 13.92
N PRO A 48 -5.27 -8.95 13.37
CA PRO A 48 -6.34 -7.97 13.55
C PRO A 48 -6.73 -7.84 15.02
N LEU A 49 -7.35 -6.73 15.40
CA LEU A 49 -7.98 -6.61 16.71
C LEU A 49 -9.15 -7.60 16.84
N GLN A 50 -9.20 -8.35 17.94
CA GLN A 50 -10.20 -9.40 18.14
C GLN A 50 -11.64 -8.87 18.18
N ASP A 51 -11.85 -7.66 18.67
CA ASP A 51 -13.14 -6.98 18.73
C ASP A 51 -13.47 -6.19 17.45
N GLN A 52 -12.55 -6.14 16.49
CA GLN A 52 -12.73 -5.54 15.16
C GLN A 52 -12.19 -6.48 14.07
N PRO A 53 -12.77 -7.69 13.89
CA PRO A 53 -12.30 -8.67 12.90
C PRO A 53 -12.77 -8.30 11.49
N TRP A 54 -12.55 -7.06 11.07
CA TRP A 54 -12.90 -6.55 9.75
C TRP A 54 -11.90 -5.47 9.32
N GLY A 55 -11.85 -5.24 8.02
CA GLY A 55 -11.07 -4.16 7.40
C GLY A 55 -11.79 -3.56 6.20
N PHE A 56 -11.16 -2.61 5.54
CA PHE A 56 -11.73 -1.96 4.36
C PHE A 56 -10.71 -1.78 3.25
N THR A 57 -11.20 -1.74 2.01
CA THR A 57 -10.47 -1.25 0.85
C THR A 57 -11.35 -0.15 0.25
N GLY A 58 -10.74 0.95 -0.16
CA GLY A 58 -11.42 2.08 -0.77
C GLY A 58 -10.82 2.47 -2.11
N ILE A 59 -11.57 3.28 -2.83
CA ILE A 59 -11.10 4.12 -3.93
C ILE A 59 -11.43 5.54 -3.48
N PHE A 60 -10.42 6.40 -3.34
CA PHE A 60 -10.67 7.80 -3.02
C PHE A 60 -11.35 8.50 -4.19
N ALA A 61 -12.17 9.52 -3.88
CA ALA A 61 -12.62 10.45 -4.90
C ALA A 61 -11.40 11.15 -5.53
N LYS A 62 -11.45 11.41 -6.84
CA LYS A 62 -10.36 12.09 -7.56
C LYS A 62 -9.99 13.42 -6.90
N GLU A 63 -10.97 14.15 -6.38
CA GLU A 63 -10.79 15.45 -5.74
C GLU A 63 -10.23 15.36 -4.31
N ASN A 64 -10.21 14.17 -3.69
CA ASN A 64 -9.72 13.96 -2.33
C ASN A 64 -8.86 12.69 -2.22
N GLY A 65 -7.70 12.72 -2.88
CA GLY A 65 -6.69 11.66 -2.83
C GLY A 65 -6.40 11.03 -4.19
N GLY A 66 -7.45 10.69 -4.94
CA GLY A 66 -7.31 9.99 -6.22
C GLY A 66 -6.71 8.58 -6.08
N GLY A 67 -6.01 8.12 -7.12
CA GLY A 67 -5.46 6.77 -7.16
C GLY A 67 -4.91 6.43 -8.55
N PHE A 68 -4.51 5.17 -8.76
CA PHE A 68 -3.84 4.78 -10.00
C PHE A 68 -4.70 4.91 -11.26
N LEU A 69 -6.02 4.70 -11.11
CA LEU A 69 -7.04 4.73 -12.16
C LEU A 69 -8.08 5.84 -11.94
N ASP A 70 -7.74 6.90 -11.21
CA ASP A 70 -8.67 7.99 -10.84
C ASP A 70 -9.34 8.73 -12.02
N GLU A 71 -8.69 8.79 -13.18
CA GLU A 71 -9.30 9.33 -14.41
C GLU A 71 -10.45 8.47 -14.95
N LEU A 72 -10.42 7.17 -14.70
CA LEU A 72 -11.44 6.22 -15.17
C LEU A 72 -12.50 5.95 -14.09
N TYR A 73 -12.07 5.95 -12.83
CA TYR A 73 -12.88 5.64 -11.66
C TYR A 73 -12.77 6.78 -10.63
N PRO A 74 -13.37 7.95 -10.93
CA PRO A 74 -13.18 9.17 -10.13
C PRO A 74 -14.02 9.19 -8.85
N ASP A 75 -15.04 8.33 -8.74
CA ASP A 75 -15.98 8.36 -7.62
C ASP A 75 -15.45 7.56 -6.43
N ALA A 76 -15.73 8.03 -5.21
CA ALA A 76 -15.39 7.28 -4.02
C ALA A 76 -16.22 5.97 -3.91
N ALA A 77 -15.53 4.86 -3.67
CA ALA A 77 -16.12 3.54 -3.47
C ALA A 77 -15.42 2.78 -2.33
N LYS A 78 -16.11 1.77 -1.77
CA LYS A 78 -15.61 0.99 -0.63
C LYS A 78 -16.04 -0.48 -0.70
N ALA A 79 -15.14 -1.36 -0.25
CA ALA A 79 -15.44 -2.74 0.10
C ALA A 79 -15.01 -3.00 1.55
N ILE A 80 -15.94 -3.48 2.37
CA ILE A 80 -15.64 -4.04 3.68
C ILE A 80 -15.29 -5.53 3.57
N TRP A 81 -14.27 -5.94 4.31
CA TRP A 81 -13.80 -7.31 4.41
C TRP A 81 -13.97 -7.84 5.83
N ASP A 82 -14.59 -9.00 5.97
CA ASP A 82 -14.72 -9.71 7.24
C ASP A 82 -13.61 -10.76 7.36
N PHE A 83 -13.01 -10.89 8.54
CA PHE A 83 -11.90 -11.80 8.81
C PHE A 83 -12.38 -13.09 9.49
N GLU A 84 -12.02 -14.24 8.91
CA GLU A 84 -12.33 -15.57 9.42
C GLU A 84 -11.02 -16.37 9.56
N GLY A 85 -10.41 -16.29 10.74
CA GLY A 85 -9.10 -16.88 10.99
C GLY A 85 -8.04 -16.25 10.08
N ILE A 86 -7.48 -17.03 9.16
CA ILE A 86 -6.50 -16.54 8.17
C ILE A 86 -7.14 -16.02 6.88
N PHE A 87 -8.45 -16.19 6.69
CA PHE A 87 -9.15 -15.84 5.46
C PHE A 87 -9.92 -14.53 5.58
N CYS A 88 -10.17 -13.89 4.45
CA CYS A 88 -11.13 -12.80 4.34
C CYS A 88 -12.10 -13.02 3.17
N SER A 89 -13.28 -12.40 3.29
CA SER A 89 -14.29 -12.30 2.24
C SER A 89 -14.99 -10.95 2.34
N SER A 90 -15.59 -10.48 1.25
CA SER A 90 -16.33 -9.22 1.23
C SER A 90 -17.77 -9.43 0.77
N ARG A 91 -18.73 -8.87 1.51
CA ARG A 91 -20.13 -8.76 1.06
C ARG A 91 -20.29 -7.90 -0.21
N HIS A 92 -19.30 -7.07 -0.50
CA HIS A 92 -19.27 -6.16 -1.65
C HIS A 92 -18.60 -6.77 -2.88
N ILE A 93 -17.89 -7.88 -2.70
CA ILE A 93 -17.20 -8.62 -3.78
C ILE A 93 -17.49 -10.11 -3.56
N PRO A 94 -18.70 -10.58 -3.89
CA PRO A 94 -19.11 -11.97 -3.72
C PRO A 94 -18.22 -12.92 -4.50
N HIS A 95 -18.30 -14.21 -4.17
CA HIS A 95 -17.58 -15.30 -4.86
C HIS A 95 -16.05 -15.24 -4.73
N VAL A 96 -15.54 -14.39 -3.83
CA VAL A 96 -14.11 -14.28 -3.53
C VAL A 96 -13.85 -14.58 -2.05
N ARG A 97 -12.87 -15.44 -1.80
CA ARG A 97 -12.32 -15.72 -0.47
C ARG A 97 -10.85 -16.10 -0.58
N PHE A 98 -9.98 -15.46 0.18
CA PHE A 98 -8.54 -15.76 0.14
C PHE A 98 -7.87 -15.60 1.50
N PRO A 99 -6.78 -16.34 1.74
CA PRO A 99 -5.96 -16.14 2.94
C PRO A 99 -5.22 -14.79 2.85
N GLY A 100 -5.15 -14.07 3.96
CA GLY A 100 -4.44 -12.80 4.04
C GLY A 100 -2.92 -12.97 4.03
N LEU A 101 -2.23 -12.10 3.32
CA LEU A 101 -0.79 -11.89 3.46
C LEU A 101 -0.57 -10.69 4.39
N ILE A 102 -0.66 -10.95 5.70
CA ILE A 102 -0.75 -9.88 6.71
C ILE A 102 0.61 -9.20 6.92
N HIS A 103 0.66 -7.87 6.81
CA HIS A 103 1.89 -7.06 6.87
C HIS A 103 1.60 -5.62 7.37
N PRO A 104 2.62 -4.88 7.84
CA PRO A 104 2.56 -3.43 7.94
C PRO A 104 2.89 -2.76 6.59
N GLY A 105 2.08 -1.79 6.16
CA GLY A 105 2.42 -0.85 5.08
C GLY A 105 3.53 0.12 5.51
N ILE A 106 3.51 0.54 6.79
CA ILE A 106 4.48 1.48 7.34
C ILE A 106 5.32 0.87 8.45
N LEU A 107 6.64 0.86 8.24
CA LEU A 107 7.64 0.76 9.31
C LEU A 107 8.89 1.55 8.98
N GLY A 108 9.59 2.05 10.00
CA GLY A 108 10.83 2.79 9.77
C GLY A 108 11.45 3.38 11.03
N CYS A 109 12.72 3.76 10.92
CA CYS A 109 13.43 4.54 11.93
C CYS A 109 13.22 6.05 11.69
N ALA A 110 13.42 6.87 12.71
CA ALA A 110 13.38 8.33 12.52
C ALA A 110 14.57 8.80 11.66
N PRO A 111 14.35 9.80 10.77
CA PRO A 111 15.44 10.44 10.05
C PRO A 111 16.31 11.29 10.97
N SER A 112 17.55 11.58 10.54
CA SER A 112 18.29 12.71 11.09
C SER A 112 17.66 14.04 10.63
N ALA A 113 18.03 15.15 11.28
CA ALA A 113 17.59 16.48 10.86
C ALA A 113 18.01 16.82 9.41
N GLU A 114 19.19 16.35 9.00
CA GLU A 114 19.72 16.55 7.64
C GLU A 114 18.89 15.79 6.60
N ILE A 115 18.55 14.53 6.90
CA ILE A 115 17.70 13.70 6.03
C ILE A 115 16.29 14.31 5.92
N LEU A 116 15.70 14.74 7.04
CA LEU A 116 14.40 15.40 7.05
C LEU A 116 14.42 16.69 6.21
N ALA A 117 15.45 17.51 6.35
CA ALA A 117 15.61 18.73 5.56
C ALA A 117 15.73 18.43 4.06
N GLU A 118 16.46 17.37 3.70
CA GLU A 118 16.61 16.93 2.31
C GLU A 118 15.29 16.42 1.70
N TRP A 119 14.49 15.67 2.46
CA TRP A 119 13.15 15.27 2.04
C TRP A 119 12.27 16.47 1.73
N ASN A 120 12.18 17.41 2.68
CA ASN A 120 11.42 18.64 2.52
C ASN A 120 11.92 19.44 1.31
N ARG A 121 13.24 19.55 1.10
CA ARG A 121 13.82 20.27 -0.03
C ARG A 121 13.39 19.65 -1.38
N ARG A 122 13.61 18.35 -1.57
CA ARG A 122 13.38 17.69 -2.87
C ARG A 122 11.89 17.53 -3.19
N GLU A 123 11.05 17.28 -2.17
CA GLU A 123 9.60 17.15 -2.36
C GLU A 123 8.96 18.52 -2.67
N ASN A 124 9.40 19.61 -2.01
CA ASN A 124 8.96 20.96 -2.37
C ASN A 124 9.45 21.40 -3.75
N GLN A 125 10.67 21.00 -4.14
CA GLN A 125 11.18 21.25 -5.49
C GLN A 125 10.29 20.58 -6.55
N LEU A 126 9.91 19.32 -6.35
CA LEU A 126 8.99 18.60 -7.23
C LEU A 126 7.63 19.31 -7.35
N ILE A 127 7.04 19.75 -6.22
CA ILE A 127 5.79 20.52 -6.20
C ILE A 127 5.91 21.79 -7.06
N SER A 128 7.02 22.53 -6.91
CA SER A 128 7.26 23.75 -7.68
C SER A 128 7.40 23.48 -9.18
N GLU A 129 8.18 22.48 -9.56
CA GLU A 129 8.47 22.14 -10.97
C GLU A 129 7.24 21.57 -11.69
N CYS A 130 6.41 20.79 -10.99
CA CYS A 130 5.20 20.17 -11.53
C CYS A 130 3.93 20.99 -11.31
N SER A 131 4.03 22.26 -10.86
CA SER A 131 2.86 23.14 -10.63
C SER A 131 1.94 23.32 -11.83
N HIS A 132 2.43 23.08 -13.04
CA HIS A 132 1.68 23.13 -14.29
C HIS A 132 0.80 21.89 -14.57
N MET A 133 0.97 20.79 -13.82
CA MET A 133 0.27 19.52 -14.07
C MET A 133 -1.18 19.50 -13.56
N GLY A 134 -1.59 20.49 -12.76
CA GLY A 134 -2.96 20.56 -12.23
C GLY A 134 -3.34 19.42 -11.29
N ARG A 135 -2.36 18.70 -10.73
CA ARG A 135 -2.53 17.63 -9.74
C ARG A 135 -1.46 17.71 -8.65
N ASP A 136 -1.78 17.21 -7.46
CA ASP A 136 -0.80 17.08 -6.38
C ASP A 136 0.24 16.00 -6.75
N VAL A 137 1.52 16.33 -6.56
CA VAL A 137 2.66 15.43 -6.85
C VAL A 137 3.46 15.03 -5.60
N ALA A 138 3.31 15.78 -4.51
CA ALA A 138 3.82 15.48 -3.18
C ALA A 138 3.05 16.31 -2.15
N GLN A 139 3.16 15.95 -0.87
CA GLN A 139 2.47 16.63 0.23
C GLN A 139 3.51 17.26 1.17
N PRO A 140 3.57 18.61 1.27
CA PRO A 140 4.54 19.27 2.14
C PRO A 140 4.19 19.08 3.63
N PRO A 141 5.09 19.44 4.56
CA PRO A 141 4.74 19.59 5.96
C PRO A 141 3.44 20.38 6.13
N ASN A 142 2.58 19.91 7.03
CA ASN A 142 1.25 20.47 7.22
C ASN A 142 0.96 20.64 8.72
N PRO A 143 0.72 21.87 9.20
CA PRO A 143 0.44 22.12 10.62
C PRO A 143 -0.97 21.66 11.04
N LYS A 144 -1.85 21.32 10.10
CA LYS A 144 -3.20 20.84 10.39
C LYS A 144 -3.14 19.41 10.96
N ASN A 145 -3.86 19.17 12.05
CA ASN A 145 -4.01 17.86 12.69
C ASN A 145 -2.70 17.15 13.13
N VAL A 146 -1.61 17.89 13.35
CA VAL A 146 -0.35 17.33 13.84
C VAL A 146 -0.53 16.60 15.16
N HIS A 147 -0.01 15.38 15.23
CA HIS A 147 0.04 14.57 16.46
C HIS A 147 1.50 14.32 16.86
N ALA A 148 2.00 15.06 17.86
CA ALA A 148 3.39 14.97 18.32
C ALA A 148 3.62 13.98 19.47
N GLY A 149 2.70 13.03 19.68
CA GLY A 149 2.81 12.04 20.75
C GLY A 149 2.70 12.69 22.13
N ALA A 150 3.67 12.43 22.99
CA ALA A 150 3.80 13.06 24.31
C ALA A 150 4.53 14.42 24.27
N GLY A 151 4.81 14.96 23.08
CA GLY A 151 5.43 16.27 22.88
C GLY A 151 4.58 17.42 23.41
N ASP A 152 5.25 18.50 23.82
CA ASP A 152 4.58 19.75 24.19
C ASP A 152 4.11 20.54 22.96
N GLU A 153 3.40 21.65 23.19
CA GLU A 153 2.88 22.51 22.11
C GLU A 153 4.00 23.14 21.25
N ALA A 154 5.18 23.37 21.82
CA ALA A 154 6.32 23.91 21.07
C ALA A 154 6.84 22.87 20.07
N LEU A 155 7.00 21.61 20.51
CA LEU A 155 7.36 20.50 19.64
C LEU A 155 6.29 20.24 18.59
N LYS A 156 5.01 20.24 18.97
CA LYS A 156 3.90 20.07 18.05
C LYS A 156 3.89 21.13 16.95
N LYS A 157 4.10 22.39 17.31
CA LYS A 157 4.23 23.49 16.34
C LYS A 157 5.40 23.26 15.39
N LYS A 158 6.57 22.92 15.93
CA LYS A 158 7.76 22.61 15.12
C LYS A 158 7.49 21.46 14.16
N VAL A 159 6.94 20.34 14.62
CA VAL A 159 6.55 19.21 13.75
C VAL A 159 5.55 19.64 12.68
N GLY A 160 4.63 20.57 12.96
CA GLY A 160 3.74 21.11 11.93
C GLY A 160 4.41 21.94 10.85
N GLU A 161 5.53 22.59 11.17
CA GLU A 161 6.28 23.45 10.25
C GLU A 161 7.31 22.68 9.42
N GLU A 162 7.96 21.67 10.00
CA GLU A 162 9.06 20.94 9.35
C GLU A 162 8.86 19.41 9.25
N GLY A 163 7.87 18.85 9.93
CA GLY A 163 7.61 17.41 9.96
C GLY A 163 7.08 16.90 8.62
N ALA A 164 7.83 16.02 7.99
CA ALA A 164 7.44 15.41 6.73
C ALA A 164 6.17 14.54 6.89
N ARG A 165 5.31 14.54 5.87
CA ARG A 165 4.16 13.64 5.80
C ARG A 165 4.62 12.19 5.71
N THR A 166 3.86 11.28 6.31
CA THR A 166 4.11 9.82 6.28
C THR A 166 3.50 9.12 5.07
N ILE A 167 3.10 9.86 4.02
CA ILE A 167 2.48 9.33 2.81
C ILE A 167 3.49 8.56 1.94
N PRO A 168 4.66 9.12 1.57
CA PRO A 168 5.60 8.37 0.75
C PRO A 168 6.58 7.55 1.61
N GLY A 169 6.89 6.35 1.14
CA GLY A 169 8.14 5.67 1.48
C GLY A 169 9.33 6.47 0.97
N ARG A 170 10.44 6.43 1.71
CA ARG A 170 11.66 7.16 1.37
C ARG A 170 12.86 6.23 1.41
N PRO A 171 13.78 6.35 0.44
CA PRO A 171 14.88 5.42 0.28
C PRO A 171 15.79 5.39 1.51
N GLU A 172 15.84 6.46 2.31
CA GLU A 172 16.77 6.54 3.43
C GLU A 172 16.30 5.74 4.65
N HIS A 173 14.99 5.50 4.86
CA HIS A 173 14.51 4.94 6.13
C HIS A 173 13.37 3.92 6.03
N GLY A 174 12.84 3.67 4.83
CA GLY A 174 11.60 2.91 4.65
C GLY A 174 10.41 3.85 4.75
N GLY A 175 9.59 3.70 5.79
CA GLY A 175 8.34 4.45 5.91
C GLY A 175 7.20 3.71 5.21
N ASN A 176 6.36 4.41 4.45
CA ASN A 176 5.25 3.81 3.73
C ASN A 176 5.69 3.15 2.42
N CYS A 177 6.13 1.90 2.52
CA CYS A 177 6.63 1.18 1.35
C CYS A 177 5.57 0.27 0.72
N ASP A 178 4.53 -0.10 1.46
CA ASP A 178 3.41 -0.91 0.98
C ASP A 178 3.86 -2.19 0.26
N ILE A 179 4.84 -2.87 0.86
CA ILE A 179 5.41 -4.12 0.34
C ILE A 179 4.69 -5.28 0.99
N LYS A 180 3.74 -5.89 0.27
CA LYS A 180 2.97 -7.03 0.80
C LYS A 180 3.82 -8.21 1.29
N ASN A 181 4.99 -8.42 0.67
CA ASN A 181 5.91 -9.50 1.03
C ASN A 181 6.74 -9.20 2.30
N LEU A 182 6.70 -7.96 2.82
CA LEU A 182 7.25 -7.61 4.14
C LEU A 182 6.28 -8.04 5.25
N SER A 183 5.89 -9.31 5.22
CA SER A 183 4.83 -9.89 6.04
C SER A 183 5.35 -10.59 7.28
N ARG A 184 4.44 -11.24 8.03
CA ARG A 184 4.78 -12.11 9.16
C ARG A 184 5.93 -13.08 8.85
N GLY A 185 6.91 -13.12 9.75
CA GLY A 185 8.13 -13.91 9.65
C GLY A 185 9.27 -13.18 8.93
N SER A 186 9.02 -12.03 8.31
CA SER A 186 10.05 -11.27 7.60
C SER A 186 11.08 -10.66 8.56
N LYS A 187 12.27 -10.40 8.02
CA LYS A 187 13.31 -9.60 8.67
C LYS A 187 13.63 -8.39 7.82
N VAL A 188 13.46 -7.19 8.36
CA VAL A 188 13.87 -5.94 7.70
C VAL A 188 15.05 -5.31 8.43
N TYR A 189 15.95 -4.74 7.64
CA TYR A 189 17.20 -4.13 8.07
C TYR A 189 17.10 -2.65 7.78
N LEU A 190 16.92 -1.84 8.83
CA LEU A 190 16.68 -0.41 8.74
C LEU A 190 17.95 0.36 9.14
N PRO A 191 18.38 1.37 8.37
CA PRO A 191 19.49 2.22 8.78
C PRO A 191 19.10 3.07 9.99
N VAL A 192 20.01 3.18 10.95
CA VAL A 192 19.84 4.06 12.12
C VAL A 192 20.47 5.41 11.82
N HIS A 193 19.69 6.49 11.95
CA HIS A 193 20.11 7.87 11.67
C HIS A 193 20.16 8.77 12.91
N VAL A 194 19.55 8.32 14.02
CA VAL A 194 19.52 9.04 15.30
C VAL A 194 19.74 8.04 16.46
N PRO A 195 20.28 8.51 17.60
CA PRO A 195 20.38 7.67 18.79
C PRO A 195 19.04 7.06 19.19
N GLY A 196 19.08 5.77 19.54
CA GLY A 196 17.90 4.99 19.89
C GLY A 196 17.04 4.54 18.71
N ALA A 197 17.41 4.84 17.46
CA ALA A 197 16.69 4.56 16.21
C ALA A 197 15.28 5.19 16.06
N LYS A 198 14.53 5.30 17.15
CA LYS A 198 13.19 5.89 17.24
C LYS A 198 12.22 5.24 16.23
N PHE A 199 12.11 3.92 16.31
CA PHE A 199 11.34 3.09 15.39
C PHE A 199 9.83 3.32 15.54
N SER A 200 9.10 3.41 14.43
CA SER A 200 7.63 3.48 14.43
C SER A 200 7.02 2.53 13.40
N VAL A 201 5.80 2.08 13.65
CA VAL A 201 5.05 1.13 12.80
C VAL A 201 3.56 1.44 12.82
N GLY A 202 2.86 1.16 11.71
CA GLY A 202 1.42 1.36 11.57
C GLY A 202 0.93 0.78 10.25
N ASP A 203 -0.27 1.21 9.81
CA ASP A 203 -0.83 0.81 8.51
C ASP A 203 -0.90 -0.70 8.34
N LEU A 204 -1.59 -1.37 9.26
CA LEU A 204 -1.64 -2.83 9.17
C LEU A 204 -2.62 -3.24 8.09
N HIS A 205 -2.13 -4.10 7.20
CA HIS A 205 -2.85 -4.64 6.06
C HIS A 205 -3.12 -6.12 6.30
N PHE A 206 -4.38 -6.53 6.21
CA PHE A 206 -4.72 -7.95 6.22
C PHE A 206 -4.25 -8.64 4.92
N SER A 207 -4.33 -7.94 3.80
CA SER A 207 -3.83 -8.38 2.49
C SER A 207 -3.71 -7.18 1.56
N GLN A 208 -2.84 -7.26 0.56
CA GLN A 208 -2.66 -6.22 -0.46
C GLN A 208 -2.25 -6.85 -1.79
N GLY A 209 -2.63 -6.23 -2.90
CA GLY A 209 -2.08 -6.48 -4.23
C GLY A 209 -0.83 -5.65 -4.51
N ASP A 210 0.02 -6.08 -5.43
CA ASP A 210 1.18 -5.26 -5.78
C ASP A 210 0.76 -3.92 -6.39
N GLY A 211 1.48 -2.87 -5.99
CA GLY A 211 1.23 -1.49 -6.39
C GLY A 211 0.09 -0.80 -5.65
N GLU A 212 -0.66 -1.52 -4.79
CA GLU A 212 -1.72 -0.95 -3.95
C GLU A 212 -2.64 0.00 -4.74
N ILE A 213 -3.05 -0.45 -5.92
CA ILE A 213 -3.46 0.44 -7.01
C ILE A 213 -4.63 1.37 -6.66
N SER A 214 -5.48 1.03 -5.69
CA SER A 214 -6.60 1.88 -5.28
C SER A 214 -6.21 3.05 -4.36
N PHE A 215 -4.96 3.11 -3.88
CA PHE A 215 -4.39 4.07 -2.94
C PHE A 215 -5.03 4.11 -1.54
N CYS A 216 -6.36 4.08 -1.43
CA CYS A 216 -7.02 3.68 -0.18
C CYS A 216 -7.01 2.15 -0.09
N GLY A 217 -5.85 1.56 -0.29
CA GLY A 217 -5.68 0.18 -0.66
C GLY A 217 -5.02 -0.62 0.45
N ALA A 218 -4.71 -1.86 0.08
CA ALA A 218 -4.80 -3.02 0.96
C ALA A 218 -6.20 -3.22 1.57
N ILE A 219 -6.32 -4.28 2.36
CA ILE A 219 -7.38 -4.42 3.34
C ILE A 219 -6.88 -3.79 4.63
N GLU A 220 -7.19 -2.52 4.80
CA GLU A 220 -6.81 -1.68 5.93
C GLU A 220 -7.46 -2.17 7.22
N MET A 221 -6.67 -2.30 8.28
CA MET A 221 -7.17 -2.76 9.57
C MET A 221 -6.46 -2.14 10.77
N ALA A 222 -7.16 -2.12 11.90
CA ALA A 222 -6.52 -2.00 13.20
C ALA A 222 -6.01 -3.39 13.65
N GLY A 223 -4.86 -3.44 14.32
CA GLY A 223 -4.30 -4.71 14.75
C GLY A 223 -3.18 -4.57 15.77
N VAL A 224 -2.59 -5.72 16.08
CA VAL A 224 -1.43 -5.88 16.96
C VAL A 224 -0.30 -6.48 16.15
N ILE A 225 0.87 -5.88 16.24
CA ILE A 225 2.11 -6.41 15.64
C ILE A 225 3.09 -6.78 16.74
N THR A 226 3.66 -7.99 16.65
CA THR A 226 4.70 -8.48 17.55
C THR A 226 6.04 -8.43 16.83
N ILE A 227 7.01 -7.72 17.42
CA ILE A 227 8.31 -7.46 16.79
C ILE A 227 9.42 -7.87 17.76
N LYS A 228 10.50 -8.42 17.20
CA LYS A 228 11.78 -8.58 17.90
C LYS A 228 12.82 -7.67 17.26
N PHE A 229 13.51 -6.88 18.08
CA PHE A 229 14.60 -6.01 17.66
C PHE A 229 15.96 -6.64 17.93
N SER A 230 16.94 -6.34 17.07
CA SER A 230 18.36 -6.57 17.31
C SER A 230 19.16 -5.45 16.63
N VAL A 231 20.32 -5.11 17.18
CA VAL A 231 21.19 -4.06 16.62
C VAL A 231 22.41 -4.71 16.01
N MET A 232 22.66 -4.43 14.73
CA MET A 232 23.88 -4.81 14.04
C MET A 232 24.82 -3.59 14.02
N LYS A 233 25.85 -3.66 14.86
CA LYS A 233 26.84 -2.60 15.01
C LYS A 233 27.61 -2.35 13.73
N ASP A 234 27.80 -1.06 13.39
CA ASP A 234 28.42 -0.62 12.13
C ASP A 234 27.75 -1.22 10.87
N GLY A 235 26.48 -1.63 11.00
CA GLY A 235 25.77 -2.40 9.98
C GLY A 235 25.63 -1.65 8.65
N VAL A 236 25.44 -0.33 8.68
CA VAL A 236 25.31 0.49 7.47
C VAL A 236 26.59 0.39 6.64
N LYS A 237 27.76 0.52 7.28
CA LYS A 237 29.06 0.39 6.63
C LYS A 237 29.31 -1.04 6.17
N HIS A 238 29.02 -2.04 7.00
CA HIS A 238 29.26 -3.45 6.68
C HIS A 238 28.47 -3.90 5.45
N LEU A 239 27.22 -3.43 5.31
CA LEU A 239 26.33 -3.79 4.21
C LEU A 239 26.40 -2.81 3.02
N GLY A 240 27.14 -1.70 3.13
CA GLY A 240 27.11 -0.63 2.14
C GLY A 240 25.71 -0.04 1.95
N MET A 241 24.92 -0.01 3.03
CA MET A 241 23.48 0.19 2.97
C MET A 241 23.12 1.65 2.74
N LYS A 242 22.36 1.92 1.68
CA LYS A 242 21.75 3.24 1.42
C LYS A 242 20.25 3.26 1.67
N SER A 243 19.63 2.09 1.61
CA SER A 243 18.20 1.89 1.75
C SER A 243 17.90 0.59 2.47
N PRO A 244 16.72 0.47 3.11
CA PRO A 244 16.31 -0.77 3.74
C PRO A 244 16.41 -1.96 2.80
N ILE A 245 16.74 -3.11 3.37
CA ILE A 245 16.63 -4.40 2.72
C ILE A 245 15.78 -5.30 3.61
N TYR A 246 15.12 -6.30 3.02
CA TYR A 246 14.36 -7.26 3.80
C TYR A 246 14.51 -8.68 3.24
N ILE A 247 14.30 -9.64 4.12
CA ILE A 247 14.17 -11.06 3.81
C ILE A 247 12.69 -11.40 4.07
N PRO A 248 11.93 -11.87 3.05
CA PRO A 248 10.55 -12.28 3.23
C PRO A 248 10.40 -13.39 4.29
N GLY A 249 9.25 -13.41 4.94
CA GLY A 249 8.91 -14.43 5.92
C GLY A 249 8.67 -15.80 5.30
N ALA A 250 8.77 -16.84 6.13
CA ALA A 250 8.50 -18.22 5.71
C ALA A 250 7.00 -18.56 5.58
N VAL A 251 6.11 -17.59 5.80
CA VAL A 251 4.66 -17.80 5.84
C VAL A 251 3.97 -16.86 4.87
N GLU A 252 3.40 -17.41 3.81
CA GLU A 252 2.60 -16.68 2.82
C GLU A 252 1.51 -17.58 2.19
N PRO A 253 0.42 -17.00 1.66
CA PRO A 253 -0.48 -17.70 0.75
C PRO A 253 0.25 -18.33 -0.43
N ASN A 254 0.17 -19.65 -0.57
CA ASN A 254 0.69 -20.36 -1.74
C ASN A 254 -0.47 -20.94 -2.56
N PHE A 255 -0.71 -20.36 -3.73
CA PHE A 255 -1.70 -20.89 -4.70
C PHE A 255 -1.11 -22.00 -5.58
N GLY A 256 0.22 -22.11 -5.69
CA GLY A 256 0.91 -23.14 -6.46
C GLY A 256 1.14 -22.83 -7.95
N PRO A 257 2.03 -23.58 -8.62
CA PRO A 257 2.31 -23.41 -10.05
C PRO A 257 1.07 -23.64 -10.92
N GLY A 258 0.90 -22.84 -11.98
CA GLY A 258 -0.24 -22.96 -12.90
C GLY A 258 -1.58 -22.53 -12.31
N ARG A 259 -1.58 -21.91 -11.13
CA ARG A 259 -2.79 -21.40 -10.45
C ARG A 259 -2.94 -19.89 -10.52
N HIS A 260 -2.22 -19.25 -11.44
CA HIS A 260 -2.35 -17.83 -11.76
C HIS A 260 -2.63 -17.65 -13.25
N ILE A 261 -3.46 -16.66 -13.58
CA ILE A 261 -3.57 -16.13 -14.94
C ILE A 261 -2.75 -14.84 -14.97
N TYR A 262 -1.74 -14.76 -15.83
CA TYR A 262 -0.94 -13.55 -16.02
C TYR A 262 -1.50 -12.73 -17.17
N PHE A 263 -1.73 -11.46 -16.90
CA PHE A 263 -2.09 -10.44 -17.88
C PHE A 263 -0.84 -9.61 -18.20
N GLU A 264 -0.75 -9.12 -19.43
CA GLU A 264 0.36 -8.30 -19.90
C GLU A 264 -0.11 -6.88 -20.23
N GLY A 265 0.79 -5.92 -20.09
CA GLY A 265 0.59 -4.54 -20.51
C GLY A 265 1.91 -3.90 -20.92
N PHE A 266 1.79 -2.89 -21.78
CA PHE A 266 2.91 -2.23 -22.44
C PHE A 266 2.81 -0.72 -22.32
N SER A 267 3.91 0.00 -22.60
CA SER A 267 3.99 1.47 -22.59
C SER A 267 3.22 2.15 -23.74
N VAL A 268 1.99 1.70 -24.02
CA VAL A 268 1.04 2.27 -24.96
C VAL A 268 -0.25 2.51 -24.20
N ASP A 269 -0.73 3.74 -24.13
CA ASP A 269 -1.93 4.03 -23.34
C ASP A 269 -3.24 3.63 -24.06
N SER A 270 -4.37 3.83 -23.38
CA SER A 270 -5.70 3.42 -23.86
C SER A 270 -6.17 4.18 -25.12
N GLU A 271 -5.51 5.30 -25.46
CA GLU A 271 -5.74 6.05 -26.70
C GLU A 271 -4.82 5.60 -27.84
N GLY A 272 -3.91 4.65 -27.57
CA GLY A 272 -2.91 4.17 -28.51
C GLY A 272 -1.67 5.06 -28.59
N LYS A 273 -1.48 6.03 -27.70
CA LYS A 273 -0.28 6.87 -27.68
C LYS A 273 0.90 6.08 -27.11
N GLN A 274 2.01 6.14 -27.83
CA GLN A 274 3.28 5.51 -27.47
C GLN A 274 4.00 6.32 -26.38
N HIS A 275 4.45 5.64 -25.33
CA HIS A 275 5.34 6.15 -24.27
C HIS A 275 6.69 5.44 -24.34
N PHE A 276 7.73 6.03 -23.77
CA PHE A 276 9.09 5.47 -23.81
C PHE A 276 9.45 4.80 -22.49
N LEU A 277 9.52 3.46 -22.49
CA LEU A 277 9.87 2.62 -21.34
C LEU A 277 9.12 2.99 -20.05
N ASP A 278 7.86 3.36 -20.18
CA ASP A 278 7.00 3.80 -19.08
C ASP A 278 6.30 2.59 -18.44
N THR A 279 6.80 2.16 -17.28
CA THR A 279 6.23 1.04 -16.50
C THR A 279 4.93 1.42 -15.82
N THR A 280 4.69 2.70 -15.53
CA THR A 280 3.44 3.20 -14.94
C THR A 280 2.29 3.03 -15.94
N VAL A 281 2.49 3.44 -17.20
CA VAL A 281 1.53 3.23 -18.28
C VAL A 281 1.34 1.74 -18.56
N ALA A 282 2.43 0.96 -18.61
CA ALA A 282 2.35 -0.47 -18.83
C ALA A 282 1.53 -1.18 -17.73
N TYR A 283 1.76 -0.86 -16.46
CA TYR A 283 1.03 -1.47 -15.34
C TYR A 283 -0.44 -1.05 -15.31
N ARG A 284 -0.75 0.18 -15.75
CA ARG A 284 -2.13 0.65 -15.97
C ARG A 284 -2.83 -0.22 -17.00
N GLN A 285 -2.20 -0.46 -18.16
CA GLN A 285 -2.78 -1.32 -19.19
C GLN A 285 -2.95 -2.76 -18.71
N THR A 286 -1.96 -3.29 -18.00
CA THR A 286 -2.02 -4.63 -17.42
C THR A 286 -3.24 -4.79 -16.50
N THR A 287 -3.47 -3.80 -15.64
CA THR A 287 -4.61 -3.76 -14.71
C THR A 287 -5.94 -3.71 -15.47
N LEU A 288 -6.03 -2.86 -16.50
CA LEU A 288 -7.22 -2.75 -17.34
C LEU A 288 -7.55 -4.05 -18.09
N ARG A 289 -6.54 -4.81 -18.55
CA ARG A 289 -6.75 -6.14 -19.15
C ARG A 289 -7.40 -7.11 -18.15
N CYS A 290 -6.97 -7.08 -16.89
CA CYS A 290 -7.57 -7.91 -15.84
C CYS A 290 -9.02 -7.48 -15.54
N ILE A 291 -9.30 -6.17 -15.52
CA ILE A 291 -10.66 -5.63 -15.36
C ILE A 291 -11.56 -6.11 -16.50
N GLU A 292 -11.14 -5.97 -17.75
CA GLU A 292 -11.90 -6.46 -18.90
C GLU A 292 -12.18 -7.98 -18.83
N TYR A 293 -11.21 -8.76 -18.36
CA TYR A 293 -11.34 -10.21 -18.24
C TYR A 293 -12.41 -10.61 -17.22
N LEU A 294 -12.37 -10.01 -16.03
CA LEU A 294 -13.27 -10.32 -14.93
C LEU A 294 -14.68 -9.76 -15.15
N ARG A 295 -14.82 -8.65 -15.89
CA ARG A 295 -16.13 -8.09 -16.30
C ARG A 295 -17.03 -9.11 -17.01
N ARG A 296 -16.44 -10.07 -17.72
CA ARG A 296 -17.18 -11.13 -18.43
C ARG A 296 -18.03 -11.99 -17.49
N TYR A 297 -17.63 -12.12 -16.22
CA TYR A 297 -18.34 -12.90 -15.21
C TYR A 297 -19.40 -12.10 -14.43
N GLY A 298 -19.49 -10.78 -14.65
CA GLY A 298 -20.54 -9.93 -14.06
C GLY A 298 -20.06 -8.92 -13.02
N TYR A 299 -18.79 -8.92 -12.65
CA TYR A 299 -18.25 -7.90 -11.74
C TYR A 299 -18.27 -6.52 -12.38
N SER A 300 -18.54 -5.49 -11.57
CA SER A 300 -18.33 -4.10 -11.98
C SER A 300 -16.83 -3.75 -11.98
N ASP A 301 -16.46 -2.73 -12.74
CA ASP A 301 -15.08 -2.24 -12.79
C ASP A 301 -14.56 -1.82 -11.40
N TYR A 302 -15.40 -1.15 -10.59
CA TYR A 302 -15.06 -0.74 -9.23
C TYR A 302 -14.82 -1.94 -8.30
N GLN A 303 -15.64 -3.00 -8.40
CA GLN A 303 -15.41 -4.23 -7.63
C GLN A 303 -14.08 -4.87 -8.00
N ILE A 304 -13.76 -4.94 -9.29
CA ILE A 304 -12.51 -5.54 -9.75
C ILE A 304 -11.32 -4.68 -9.31
N TYR A 305 -11.42 -3.35 -9.41
CA TYR A 305 -10.36 -2.45 -9.00
C TYR A 305 -10.08 -2.56 -7.49
N LEU A 306 -11.11 -2.58 -6.65
CA LEU A 306 -10.99 -2.86 -5.21
C LEU A 306 -10.34 -4.22 -4.97
N LEU A 307 -10.79 -5.27 -5.67
CA LEU A 307 -10.23 -6.62 -5.54
C LEU A 307 -8.74 -6.69 -5.90
N LEU A 308 -8.33 -6.08 -7.01
CA LEU A 308 -6.94 -6.09 -7.47
C LEU A 308 -6.00 -5.31 -6.54
N SER A 309 -6.53 -4.34 -5.79
CA SER A 309 -5.76 -3.58 -4.79
C SER A 309 -5.49 -4.40 -3.52
N CYS A 310 -6.33 -5.40 -3.21
CA CYS A 310 -6.34 -6.04 -1.89
C CYS A 310 -6.08 -7.56 -1.92
N ALA A 311 -6.47 -8.25 -2.99
CA ALA A 311 -6.11 -9.65 -3.21
C ALA A 311 -4.60 -9.75 -3.50
N PRO A 312 -3.94 -10.87 -3.12
CA PRO A 312 -2.49 -11.04 -3.26
C PRO A 312 -2.05 -11.30 -4.72
N VAL A 313 -2.47 -10.44 -5.65
CA VAL A 313 -2.07 -10.43 -7.06
C VAL A 313 -0.59 -10.07 -7.18
N GLN A 314 0.07 -10.59 -8.22
CA GLN A 314 1.52 -10.47 -8.40
C GLN A 314 1.86 -9.53 -9.57
N GLY A 315 2.32 -8.34 -9.27
CA GLY A 315 2.78 -7.34 -10.22
C GLY A 315 4.26 -7.47 -10.51
N HIS A 316 4.65 -7.53 -11.78
CA HIS A 316 6.06 -7.55 -12.17
C HIS A 316 6.35 -6.50 -13.23
N ILE A 317 7.52 -5.88 -13.12
CA ILE A 317 8.22 -5.33 -14.28
C ILE A 317 8.89 -6.52 -14.98
N ALA A 318 8.26 -7.04 -16.02
CA ALA A 318 8.72 -8.23 -16.73
C ALA A 318 9.87 -7.92 -17.70
N GLY A 319 9.83 -6.75 -18.34
CA GLY A 319 10.90 -6.25 -19.20
C GLY A 319 10.92 -4.72 -19.22
N ILE A 320 12.10 -4.11 -19.18
CA ILE A 320 12.26 -2.65 -19.12
C ILE A 320 13.34 -2.12 -20.09
N VAL A 321 13.76 -2.94 -21.05
CA VAL A 321 14.90 -2.63 -21.94
C VAL A 321 14.54 -2.65 -23.42
N ASP A 322 13.43 -3.30 -23.79
CA ASP A 322 13.04 -3.49 -25.18
C ASP A 322 12.33 -2.26 -25.72
N ILE A 323 13.11 -1.35 -26.31
CA ILE A 323 12.56 -0.10 -26.85
C ILE A 323 11.47 -0.35 -27.92
N PRO A 324 10.36 0.40 -27.90
CA PRO A 324 10.04 1.49 -26.97
C PRO A 324 9.30 1.06 -25.69
N ASN A 325 8.90 -0.22 -25.56
CA ASN A 325 7.90 -0.66 -24.58
C ASN A 325 8.53 -1.34 -23.37
N ALA A 326 8.25 -0.81 -22.18
CA ALA A 326 8.31 -1.65 -20.99
C ALA A 326 7.16 -2.68 -21.05
N CYS A 327 7.39 -3.86 -20.49
CA CYS A 327 6.40 -4.91 -20.31
C CYS A 327 6.21 -5.14 -18.81
N THR A 328 4.96 -5.10 -18.37
CA THR A 328 4.58 -5.46 -17.00
C THR A 328 3.58 -6.60 -17.03
N THR A 329 3.54 -7.38 -15.95
CA THR A 329 2.54 -8.45 -15.79
C THR A 329 1.81 -8.35 -14.46
N LEU A 330 0.57 -8.87 -14.44
CA LEU A 330 -0.24 -9.03 -13.23
C LEU A 330 -0.76 -10.47 -13.18
N GLY A 331 -0.30 -11.23 -12.20
CA GLY A 331 -0.75 -12.59 -11.93
C GLY A 331 -1.96 -12.58 -11.01
N LEU A 332 -3.13 -12.98 -11.52
CA LEU A 332 -4.37 -13.16 -10.77
C LEU A 332 -4.47 -14.61 -10.27
N PRO A 333 -4.48 -14.87 -8.96
CA PRO A 333 -4.65 -16.22 -8.43
C PRO A 333 -6.08 -16.73 -8.70
N ILE A 334 -6.18 -17.91 -9.32
CA ILE A 334 -7.45 -18.52 -9.73
C ILE A 334 -8.24 -19.00 -8.50
N ASP A 335 -7.54 -19.51 -7.50
CA ASP A 335 -8.11 -20.17 -6.33
C ASP A 335 -8.77 -19.23 -5.31
N ILE A 336 -8.76 -17.91 -5.56
CA ILE A 336 -9.50 -16.95 -4.72
C ILE A 336 -10.99 -16.93 -5.09
N PHE A 337 -11.36 -17.44 -6.26
CA PHE A 337 -12.73 -17.48 -6.76
C PHE A 337 -13.39 -18.83 -6.45
N ASP A 338 -14.67 -18.83 -6.08
CA ASP A 338 -15.45 -20.07 -5.88
C ASP A 338 -15.98 -20.70 -7.19
N PHE A 339 -15.61 -20.10 -8.33
CA PHE A 339 -15.96 -20.54 -9.68
C PHE A 339 -14.75 -20.50 -10.61
N ASP A 340 -14.82 -21.25 -11.71
CA ASP A 340 -13.71 -21.40 -12.63
C ASP A 340 -13.55 -20.18 -13.54
N ILE A 341 -12.48 -19.42 -13.34
CA ILE A 341 -12.13 -18.26 -14.17
C ILE A 341 -11.16 -18.59 -15.30
N ARG A 342 -10.77 -19.85 -15.53
CA ARG A 342 -9.76 -20.19 -16.56
C ARG A 342 -10.23 -19.84 -17.98
N PRO A 343 -9.30 -19.53 -18.92
CA PRO A 343 -9.65 -19.15 -20.29
C PRO A 343 -10.49 -20.19 -21.04
N GLU A 344 -10.28 -21.48 -20.78
CA GLU A 344 -11.00 -22.59 -21.40
C GLU A 344 -12.37 -22.85 -20.77
N ALA A 345 -12.62 -22.30 -19.58
CA ALA A 345 -13.88 -22.48 -18.88
C ALA A 345 -15.00 -21.64 -19.55
N PRO A 346 -16.24 -22.18 -19.63
CA PRO A 346 -17.36 -21.41 -20.14
C PRO A 346 -17.65 -20.22 -19.22
N VAL A 347 -17.77 -19.03 -19.79
CA VAL A 347 -18.12 -17.82 -19.03
C VAL A 347 -19.56 -17.93 -18.53
N LYS A 348 -19.72 -17.97 -17.21
CA LYS A 348 -21.03 -17.90 -16.54
C LYS A 348 -21.15 -16.56 -15.82
N LYS A 349 -22.11 -15.73 -16.24
CA LYS A 349 -22.45 -14.51 -15.51
C LYS A 349 -23.12 -14.88 -14.19
N LEU A 350 -22.61 -14.35 -13.09
CA LEU A 350 -23.18 -14.49 -11.75
C LEU A 350 -23.70 -13.14 -11.29
N ASP A 351 -24.55 -13.14 -10.26
CA ASP A 351 -24.91 -11.92 -9.56
C ASP A 351 -23.75 -11.55 -8.61
N MET A 352 -23.03 -10.48 -8.96
CA MET A 352 -21.91 -10.00 -8.17
C MET A 352 -22.32 -8.93 -7.16
N GLY A 353 -23.60 -8.59 -7.03
CA GLY A 353 -24.04 -7.49 -6.18
C GLY A 353 -23.37 -6.16 -6.56
N THR A 354 -23.06 -5.33 -5.57
CA THR A 354 -22.36 -4.04 -5.77
C THR A 354 -21.43 -3.74 -4.59
N CYS A 355 -20.37 -2.99 -4.86
CA CYS A 355 -19.63 -2.30 -3.81
C CYS A 355 -20.38 -1.07 -3.30
N ALA A 356 -19.96 -0.54 -2.15
CA ALA A 356 -20.49 0.69 -1.61
C ALA A 356 -19.97 1.89 -2.42
N PHE A 357 -20.84 2.86 -2.66
CA PHE A 357 -20.52 4.13 -3.31
C PHE A 357 -20.90 5.28 -2.39
N SER A 358 -20.27 6.43 -2.59
CA SER A 358 -20.66 7.67 -1.92
C SER A 358 -21.99 8.19 -2.46
N SER A 359 -22.67 9.00 -1.66
CA SER A 359 -23.84 9.74 -2.11
C SER A 359 -23.44 10.76 -3.19
N LYS A 360 -24.30 10.89 -4.20
CA LYS A 360 -24.08 11.81 -5.33
C LYS A 360 -24.10 13.26 -4.91
#